data_AF-A0AAN7KEC3-F1
#
_entry.id   AF-A0AAN7KEC3-F1
#
_cell.length_a   1.000
_cell.length_b   1.000
_cell.length_c   1.000
_cell.angle_alpha   90.00
_cell.angle_beta   90.00
_cell.angle_gamma   90.00
#
_symmetry.space_group_name_H-M   'P 1'
#
loop_
_entity.id
_entity.type
_entity.pdbx_description
1 polymer ?
#
loop_
_entity_poly.entity_id
_entity_poly.type
_entity_poly.pdbx_seq_one_letter_code
_entity_poly.pdbx_strand_id
1 'polypeptide(L)'
;MQAQAFKISVGPYHIMYATQVRLEDGGFMVIGSRKSYNYELVMSDGRAKGLAMYSAFISETSDLDENNLRSILFNLFRNKVIKEFPRLLGGSRNYPASGMSALLPIRLNHKTNDHNVQVQVVVVCGGAKPKAYRLADPERKDRILMNALRDCGRLVVSNPNPKWMRENMPSRRVMGDMLHAAVPNYHPVLFSPDKTGKDQFRVLTRVCSV
;
A
#
# COMPACT_ATOMS: atom_id res chain seq x y z
N MET A 1 -6.19 -12.52 -2.19
CA MET A 1 -4.78 -12.65 -2.57
C MET A 1 -4.02 -13.02 -1.32
N GLN A 2 -3.53 -14.26 -1.25
CA GLN A 2 -2.78 -14.75 -0.10
C GLN A 2 -1.38 -14.11 -0.13
N ALA A 3 -1.01 -13.40 0.93
CA ALA A 3 0.37 -13.12 1.22
C ALA A 3 0.97 -14.40 1.83
N GLN A 4 1.57 -15.25 0.99
CA GLN A 4 2.42 -16.33 1.48
C GLN A 4 3.79 -15.74 1.79
N ALA A 5 4.14 -15.74 3.08
CA ALA A 5 5.50 -15.49 3.53
C ALA A 5 6.35 -16.72 3.19
N PHE A 6 6.95 -16.74 2.01
CA PHE A 6 8.11 -17.59 1.78
C PHE A 6 9.33 -16.88 2.34
N LYS A 7 10.17 -17.61 3.08
CA LYS A 7 11.49 -17.13 3.50
C LYS A 7 12.38 -17.08 2.26
N ILE A 8 12.29 -15.98 1.52
CA ILE A 8 13.17 -15.75 0.38
C ILE A 8 14.50 -15.23 0.94
N SER A 9 15.42 -16.15 1.26
CA SER A 9 16.79 -15.82 1.64
C SER A 9 17.57 -15.47 0.37
N VAL A 10 17.49 -14.22 -0.07
CA VAL A 10 18.26 -13.74 -1.22
C VAL A 10 19.29 -12.73 -0.74
N GLY A 11 20.57 -13.11 -0.85
CA GLY A 11 21.71 -12.26 -0.52
C GLY A 11 22.11 -12.20 0.97
N PRO A 12 23.19 -11.47 1.29
CA PRO A 12 23.76 -11.35 2.65
C PRO A 12 22.96 -10.40 3.58
N TYR A 13 21.83 -9.86 3.12
CA TYR A 13 21.05 -8.87 3.86
C TYR A 13 19.84 -9.51 4.53
N HIS A 14 19.62 -9.21 5.81
CA HIS A 14 18.41 -9.62 6.50
C HIS A 14 17.20 -8.82 5.99
N ILE A 15 16.32 -9.47 5.24
CA ILE A 15 15.09 -8.89 4.69
C ILE A 15 14.01 -8.99 5.77
N MET A 16 13.86 -7.94 6.59
CA MET A 16 12.83 -7.84 7.64
C MET A 16 11.94 -6.64 7.34
N TYR A 17 10.63 -6.81 7.45
CA TYR A 17 9.62 -5.76 7.12
C TYR A 17 9.64 -5.26 5.67
N ALA A 18 10.28 -5.99 4.75
CA ALA A 18 10.22 -5.68 3.32
C ALA A 18 8.83 -5.98 2.74
N THR A 19 8.51 -5.33 1.62
CA THR A 19 7.31 -5.63 0.85
C THR A 19 7.66 -6.47 -0.37
N GLN A 20 6.86 -7.50 -0.66
CA GLN A 20 7.00 -8.32 -1.87
C GLN A 20 5.79 -8.11 -2.79
N VAL A 21 6.04 -8.03 -4.10
CA VAL A 21 4.99 -7.91 -5.13
C VAL A 21 5.28 -8.91 -6.25
N ARG A 22 4.26 -9.69 -6.65
CA ARG A 22 4.38 -10.62 -7.77
C ARG A 22 4.31 -9.85 -9.10
N LEU A 23 5.19 -10.21 -10.02
CA LEU A 23 5.28 -9.65 -11.37
C LEU A 23 4.43 -10.44 -12.36
N GLU A 24 4.19 -9.84 -13.53
CA GLU A 24 3.36 -10.43 -14.60
C GLU A 24 3.94 -11.74 -15.14
N ASP A 25 5.27 -11.88 -15.16
CA ASP A 25 6.00 -13.06 -15.60
C ASP A 25 6.05 -14.19 -14.55
N GLY A 26 5.43 -13.97 -13.38
CA GLY A 26 5.45 -14.90 -12.27
C GLY A 26 6.63 -14.76 -11.32
N GLY A 27 7.59 -13.87 -11.61
CA GLY A 27 8.65 -13.48 -10.68
C GLY A 27 8.13 -12.62 -9.52
N PHE A 28 9.04 -12.17 -8.66
CA PHE A 28 8.75 -11.31 -7.51
C PHE A 28 9.71 -10.13 -7.46
N MET A 29 9.19 -8.99 -7.07
CA MET A 29 9.98 -7.86 -6.59
C MET A 29 9.94 -7.84 -5.08
N VAL A 30 11.10 -7.74 -4.44
CA VAL A 30 11.21 -7.44 -3.00
C VAL A 30 11.75 -6.02 -2.87
N ILE A 31 11.09 -5.15 -2.12
CA ILE A 31 11.44 -3.75 -1.98
C ILE A 31 11.61 -3.35 -0.52
N GLY A 32 12.71 -2.66 -0.26
CA GLY A 32 13.05 -2.11 1.04
C GLY A 32 13.39 -3.17 2.08
N SER A 33 13.54 -2.69 3.30
CA SER A 33 13.68 -3.37 4.59
C SER A 33 13.98 -2.24 5.59
N ARG A 34 14.14 -2.54 6.87
CA ARG A 34 14.56 -1.51 7.84
C ARG A 34 15.92 -0.93 7.43
N LYS A 35 15.98 0.40 7.23
CA LYS A 35 17.18 1.13 6.74
C LYS A 35 17.76 0.60 5.42
N SER A 36 16.92 0.07 4.54
CA SER A 36 17.32 -0.49 3.25
C SER A 36 16.57 0.21 2.12
N TYR A 37 17.32 0.78 1.18
CA TYR A 37 16.82 1.66 0.11
C TYR A 37 16.98 1.03 -1.28
N ASN A 38 16.90 -0.30 -1.31
CA ASN A 38 17.10 -1.10 -2.51
C ASN A 38 15.88 -1.97 -2.78
N TYR A 39 15.81 -2.48 -4.02
CA TYR A 39 14.89 -3.53 -4.40
C TYR A 39 15.62 -4.63 -5.14
N GLU A 40 15.03 -5.80 -5.16
CA GLU A 40 15.54 -7.00 -5.80
C GLU A 40 14.46 -7.64 -6.67
N LEU A 41 14.89 -8.20 -7.80
CA LEU A 41 14.04 -8.93 -8.73
C LEU A 41 14.41 -10.41 -8.70
N VAL A 42 13.47 -11.22 -8.26
CA VAL A 42 13.51 -12.69 -8.31
C VAL A 42 12.75 -13.13 -9.54
N MET A 43 13.45 -13.68 -10.53
CA MET A 43 12.83 -14.13 -11.78
C MET A 43 11.99 -15.39 -11.54
N SER A 44 11.07 -15.68 -12.45
CA SER A 44 10.17 -16.84 -12.36
C SER A 44 10.87 -18.20 -12.41
N ASP A 45 12.09 -18.26 -12.92
CA ASP A 45 12.97 -19.44 -12.89
C ASP A 45 13.74 -19.59 -11.56
N GLY A 46 13.43 -18.77 -10.56
CA GLY A 46 14.07 -18.79 -9.25
C GLY A 46 15.45 -18.12 -9.22
N ARG A 47 15.99 -17.64 -10.36
CA ARG A 47 17.23 -16.87 -10.37
C ARG A 47 16.94 -15.47 -9.87
N ALA A 48 17.53 -15.12 -8.75
CA ALA A 48 17.67 -13.73 -8.38
C ALA A 48 18.64 -13.06 -9.37
N LYS A 49 18.26 -11.91 -9.95
CA LYS A 49 19.28 -11.01 -10.48
C LYS A 49 20.06 -10.55 -9.25
N GLY A 50 21.21 -11.18 -9.00
CA GLY A 50 22.01 -11.06 -7.78
C GLY A 50 22.62 -9.68 -7.50
N LEU A 51 22.00 -8.59 -7.95
CA LEU A 51 22.34 -7.23 -7.60
C LEU A 51 21.10 -6.52 -7.05
N ALA A 52 21.13 -6.23 -5.76
CA ALA A 52 20.23 -5.27 -5.14
C ALA A 52 20.35 -3.93 -5.88
N MET A 53 19.26 -3.47 -6.48
CA MET A 53 19.23 -2.22 -7.22
C MET A 53 18.88 -1.08 -6.26
N TYR A 54 19.75 -0.08 -6.17
CA TYR A 54 19.48 1.11 -5.36
C TYR A 54 18.34 1.93 -5.97
N SER A 55 17.43 2.41 -5.12
CA SER A 55 16.36 3.31 -5.49
C SER A 55 16.52 4.63 -4.73
N ALA A 56 16.92 5.67 -5.46
CA ALA A 56 17.03 7.04 -4.93
C ALA A 56 15.70 7.50 -4.30
N PHE A 57 14.57 7.10 -4.89
CA PHE A 57 13.26 7.42 -4.36
C PHE A 57 13.05 6.92 -2.93
N ILE A 58 13.35 5.66 -2.60
CA ILE A 58 13.08 5.13 -1.25
C ILE A 58 13.92 5.88 -0.21
N SER A 59 15.16 6.23 -0.56
CA SER A 59 16.07 6.99 0.29
C SER A 59 15.56 8.42 0.52
N GLU A 60 15.25 9.15 -0.55
CA GLU A 60 14.83 10.56 -0.48
C GLU A 60 13.48 10.78 0.19
N THR A 61 12.62 9.76 0.18
CA THR A 61 11.23 9.86 0.66
C THR A 61 11.01 9.32 2.06
N SER A 62 12.04 8.73 2.65
CA SER A 62 12.02 8.27 4.04
C SER A 62 12.32 9.44 4.98
N ASP A 63 11.46 9.64 5.98
CA ASP A 63 11.77 10.55 7.09
C ASP A 63 12.64 9.87 8.17
N LEU A 64 12.97 10.62 9.23
CA LEU A 64 13.79 10.12 10.35
C LEU A 64 13.17 8.90 11.05
N ASP A 65 11.86 8.74 10.96
CA ASP A 65 11.09 7.63 11.52
C ASP A 65 10.76 6.56 10.46
N GLU A 66 11.41 6.60 9.29
CA GLU A 66 11.24 5.69 8.13
C GLU A 66 9.85 5.79 7.43
N ASN A 67 9.06 6.84 7.70
CA ASN A 67 7.80 7.07 7.00
C ASN A 67 8.05 7.50 5.55
N ASN A 68 7.23 6.99 4.63
CA ASN A 68 7.16 7.41 3.23
C ASN A 68 5.80 8.05 2.94
N LEU A 69 5.85 9.29 2.47
CA LEU A 69 4.67 10.12 2.25
C LEU A 69 4.39 10.34 0.75
N ARG A 70 5.19 9.73 -0.13
CA ARG A 70 5.11 9.88 -1.58
C ARG A 70 4.66 8.58 -2.23
N SER A 71 4.05 8.71 -3.40
CA SER A 71 3.55 7.58 -4.19
C SER A 71 3.97 7.75 -5.64
N ILE A 72 4.46 6.69 -6.26
CA ILE A 72 5.02 6.73 -7.61
C ILE A 72 4.54 5.56 -8.47
N LEU A 73 4.57 5.76 -9.78
CA LEU A 73 4.57 4.71 -10.78
C LEU A 73 6.02 4.46 -11.19
N PHE A 74 6.49 3.23 -11.02
CA PHE A 74 7.89 2.90 -11.15
C PHE A 74 8.12 1.83 -12.22
N ASN A 75 9.10 2.05 -13.10
CA ASN A 75 9.55 1.07 -14.07
C ASN A 75 10.71 0.25 -13.49
N LEU A 76 10.44 -1.01 -13.20
CA LEU A 76 11.40 -1.94 -12.59
C LEU A 76 12.62 -2.21 -13.47
N PHE A 77 12.38 -2.39 -14.77
CA PHE A 77 13.42 -2.78 -15.73
C PHE A 77 14.37 -1.63 -16.08
N ARG A 78 13.88 -0.39 -15.98
CA ARG A 78 14.67 0.82 -16.27
C ARG A 78 15.14 1.55 -15.02
N ASN A 79 14.82 1.05 -13.82
CA ASN A 79 15.06 1.71 -12.54
C ASN A 79 14.63 3.20 -12.57
N LYS A 80 13.44 3.48 -13.08
CA LYS A 80 13.00 4.86 -13.36
C LYS A 80 11.59 5.13 -12.85
N VAL A 81 11.44 6.25 -12.16
CA VAL A 81 10.12 6.81 -11.82
C VAL A 81 9.47 7.32 -13.11
N ILE A 82 8.34 6.73 -13.48
CA ILE A 82 7.54 7.13 -14.65
C ILE A 82 6.66 8.33 -14.28
N LYS A 83 6.02 8.26 -13.11
CA LYS A 83 5.04 9.25 -12.66
C LYS A 83 5.09 9.37 -11.16
N GLU A 84 4.96 10.59 -10.65
CA GLU A 84 4.67 10.83 -9.25
C GLU A 84 3.19 11.16 -9.08
N PHE A 85 2.59 10.57 -8.04
CA PHE A 85 1.22 10.85 -7.65
C PHE A 85 1.18 11.91 -6.56
N PRO A 86 0.10 12.71 -6.46
CA PRO A 86 -0.02 13.70 -5.40
C PRO A 86 0.16 13.05 -4.03
N ARG A 87 0.59 13.83 -3.04
CA ARG A 87 0.72 13.34 -1.66
C ARG A 87 -0.66 13.10 -1.04
N LEU A 88 -0.84 11.95 -0.40
CA LEU A 88 -2.02 11.71 0.44
C LEU A 88 -1.84 12.43 1.78
N LEU A 89 -2.68 13.43 2.02
CA LEU A 89 -2.65 14.20 3.28
C LEU A 89 -3.22 13.38 4.44
N GLY A 90 -2.88 13.77 5.68
CA GLY A 90 -3.44 13.22 6.93
C GLY A 90 -2.39 12.61 7.86
N GLY A 91 -1.41 11.89 7.31
CA GLY A 91 -0.33 11.27 8.08
C GLY A 91 0.39 10.19 7.28
N SER A 92 1.08 9.31 7.98
CA SER A 92 1.90 8.23 7.40
C SER A 92 1.06 6.96 7.20
N ARG A 93 1.31 6.24 6.10
CA ARG A 93 0.55 5.05 5.70
C ARG A 93 1.40 3.78 5.60
N ASN A 94 2.69 3.92 5.36
CA ASN A 94 3.63 2.80 5.30
C ASN A 94 4.34 2.64 6.65
N TYR A 95 5.29 1.70 6.73
CA TYR A 95 6.11 1.48 7.92
C TYR A 95 6.66 2.80 8.50
N PRO A 96 6.65 3.00 9.83
CA PRO A 96 6.11 2.13 10.88
C PRO A 96 4.60 2.33 11.17
N ALA A 97 3.94 3.23 10.44
CA ALA A 97 2.55 3.62 10.70
C ALA A 97 1.52 2.54 10.35
N SER A 98 1.88 1.56 9.50
CA SER A 98 1.09 0.34 9.22
C SER A 98 -0.36 0.60 8.76
N GLY A 99 -0.52 1.40 7.72
CA GLY A 99 -1.78 1.54 6.98
C GLY A 99 -2.05 0.35 6.04
N MET A 100 -3.29 0.22 5.60
CA MET A 100 -3.74 -0.80 4.66
C MET A 100 -3.77 -0.25 3.24
N SER A 101 -3.56 -1.11 2.24
CA SER A 101 -3.88 -0.78 0.85
C SER A 101 -4.49 -1.96 0.11
N ALA A 102 -5.30 -1.68 -0.92
CA ALA A 102 -5.78 -2.66 -1.86
C ALA A 102 -5.93 -2.05 -3.26
N LEU A 103 -5.63 -2.86 -4.27
CA LEU A 103 -5.96 -2.57 -5.66
C LEU A 103 -7.34 -3.16 -5.95
N LEU A 104 -8.29 -2.31 -6.36
CA LEU A 104 -9.64 -2.77 -6.68
C LEU A 104 -9.68 -3.52 -8.02
N PRO A 105 -10.63 -4.45 -8.19
CA PRO A 105 -10.73 -5.24 -9.40
C PRO A 105 -10.88 -4.40 -10.65
N ILE A 106 -10.15 -4.81 -11.68
CA ILE A 106 -10.25 -4.23 -13.03
C ILE A 106 -11.53 -4.75 -13.67
N ARG A 107 -12.37 -3.85 -14.17
CA ARG A 107 -13.57 -4.22 -14.93
C ARG A 107 -13.19 -4.39 -16.40
N LEU A 108 -13.10 -5.63 -16.84
CA LEU A 108 -12.92 -5.96 -18.25
C LEU A 108 -14.30 -5.97 -18.93
N ASN A 109 -14.62 -4.93 -19.69
CA ASN A 109 -15.86 -4.91 -20.46
C ASN A 109 -15.62 -5.54 -21.83
N HIS A 110 -15.94 -6.83 -21.96
CA HIS A 110 -15.67 -7.62 -23.16
C HIS A 110 -16.52 -7.22 -24.39
N LYS A 111 -17.52 -6.34 -24.20
CA LYS A 111 -18.49 -5.93 -25.24
C LYS A 111 -18.03 -4.74 -26.08
N THR A 112 -17.09 -3.96 -25.58
CA THR A 112 -16.44 -2.89 -26.31
C THR A 112 -15.04 -3.38 -26.64
N ASN A 113 -14.65 -3.39 -27.91
CA ASN A 113 -13.27 -3.60 -28.37
C ASN A 113 -12.36 -2.42 -27.95
N ASP A 114 -12.61 -1.89 -26.76
CA ASP A 114 -11.92 -0.77 -26.17
C ASP A 114 -10.76 -1.34 -25.37
N HIS A 115 -9.58 -1.31 -25.97
CA HIS A 115 -8.31 -1.63 -25.31
C HIS A 115 -8.01 -0.70 -24.13
N ASN A 116 -8.86 0.30 -23.90
CA ASN A 116 -8.79 1.20 -22.77
C ASN A 116 -9.38 0.53 -21.52
N VAL A 117 -8.60 -0.40 -20.94
CA VAL A 117 -8.84 -0.98 -19.62
C VAL A 117 -8.65 0.14 -18.59
N GLN A 118 -9.70 0.94 -18.42
CA GLN A 118 -9.68 2.08 -17.53
C GLN A 118 -9.81 1.59 -16.09
N VAL A 119 -9.00 2.21 -15.24
CA VAL A 119 -9.18 2.27 -13.78
C VAL A 119 -8.57 1.12 -12.97
N GLN A 120 -7.24 1.11 -12.87
CA GLN A 120 -6.56 0.64 -11.66
C GLN A 120 -6.85 1.62 -10.52
N VAL A 121 -7.77 1.27 -9.62
CA VAL A 121 -8.06 2.06 -8.40
C VAL A 121 -7.26 1.51 -7.25
N VAL A 122 -6.47 2.35 -6.61
CA VAL A 122 -5.82 2.02 -5.33
C VAL A 122 -6.58 2.69 -4.20
N VAL A 123 -6.84 1.93 -3.14
CA VAL A 123 -7.38 2.42 -1.88
C VAL A 123 -6.30 2.27 -0.81
N VAL A 124 -6.08 3.31 -0.02
CA VAL A 124 -5.14 3.31 1.12
C VAL A 124 -5.89 3.82 2.35
N CYS A 125 -5.85 3.10 3.46
CA CYS A 125 -6.68 3.39 4.64
C CYS A 125 -5.89 3.29 5.94
N GLY A 126 -6.20 4.14 6.91
CA GLY A 126 -5.64 4.03 8.26
C GLY A 126 -4.17 4.41 8.31
N GLY A 127 -3.45 3.92 9.31
CA GLY A 127 -2.08 4.37 9.59
C GLY A 127 -2.06 5.34 10.78
N ALA A 128 -1.00 6.13 10.89
CA ALA A 128 -0.72 6.94 12.08
C ALA A 128 -0.12 8.30 11.73
N LYS A 129 -0.08 9.20 12.71
CA LYS A 129 0.69 10.44 12.56
C LYS A 129 2.19 10.11 12.51
N PRO A 130 3.03 10.87 11.77
CA PRO A 130 4.45 10.53 11.60
C PRO A 130 5.21 10.30 12.92
N LYS A 131 4.95 11.14 13.93
CA LYS A 131 5.59 11.06 15.25
C LYS A 131 5.06 9.93 16.15
N ALA A 132 4.03 9.20 15.74
CA ALA A 132 3.34 8.24 16.59
C ALA A 132 4.26 7.10 17.03
N TYR A 133 5.12 6.60 16.13
CA TYR A 133 6.08 5.55 16.44
C TYR A 133 7.03 5.95 17.58
N ARG A 134 7.73 7.07 17.43
CA ARG A 134 8.67 7.59 18.42
C ARG A 134 8.02 7.98 19.77
N LEU A 135 6.74 8.32 19.76
CA LEU A 135 6.00 8.65 20.98
C LEU A 135 5.42 7.42 21.68
N ALA A 136 5.20 6.33 20.94
CA ALA A 136 4.71 5.07 21.47
C ALA A 136 5.83 4.17 22.02
N ASP A 137 7.10 4.57 21.86
CA ASP A 137 8.27 3.83 22.32
C ASP A 137 8.12 3.40 23.80
N PRO A 138 8.19 2.09 24.11
CA PRO A 138 8.03 1.58 25.47
C PRO A 138 9.11 2.05 26.44
N GLU A 139 10.29 2.45 25.96
CA GLU A 139 11.38 2.92 26.82
C GLU A 139 11.19 4.36 27.31
N ARG A 140 10.26 5.11 26.69
CA ARG A 140 9.99 6.50 27.08
C ARG A 140 9.11 6.59 28.32
N LYS A 141 9.57 7.38 29.30
CA LYS A 141 8.78 7.72 30.50
C LYS A 141 7.55 8.57 30.17
N ASP A 142 7.61 9.39 29.13
CA ASP A 142 6.54 10.26 28.64
C ASP A 142 5.79 9.66 27.44
N ARG A 143 5.57 8.34 27.45
CA ARG A 143 4.93 7.61 26.34
C ARG A 143 3.52 8.14 26.04
N ILE A 144 3.28 8.47 24.77
CA ILE A 144 1.98 8.94 24.27
C ILE A 144 1.50 8.01 23.17
N LEU A 145 0.35 7.37 23.40
CA LEU A 145 -0.34 6.58 22.39
C LEU A 145 -1.26 7.46 21.58
N MET A 146 -0.85 7.79 20.36
CA MET A 146 -1.66 8.59 19.44
C MET A 146 -2.78 7.75 18.82
N ASN A 147 -3.93 8.39 18.63
CA ASN A 147 -5.02 7.81 17.86
C ASN A 147 -4.61 7.50 16.41
N ALA A 148 -5.02 6.33 15.91
CA ALA A 148 -4.87 5.96 14.51
C ALA A 148 -5.66 6.88 13.57
N LEU A 149 -5.24 6.92 12.31
CA LEU A 149 -5.92 7.65 11.25
C LEU A 149 -7.28 7.00 10.93
N ARG A 150 -8.29 7.84 10.70
CA ARG A 150 -9.65 7.39 10.31
C ARG A 150 -9.85 7.43 8.80
N ASP A 151 -9.01 8.15 8.08
CA ASP A 151 -9.23 8.44 6.68
C ASP A 151 -8.67 7.36 5.75
N CYS A 152 -9.32 7.27 4.60
CA CYS A 152 -8.94 6.49 3.44
C CYS A 152 -8.73 7.44 2.26
N GLY A 153 -7.73 7.17 1.43
CA GLY A 153 -7.54 7.77 0.13
C GLY A 153 -7.88 6.76 -0.98
N ARG A 154 -8.59 7.21 -2.02
CA ARG A 154 -8.78 6.49 -3.28
C ARG A 154 -8.09 7.25 -4.39
N LEU A 155 -7.34 6.55 -5.23
CA LEU A 155 -6.61 7.12 -6.36
C LEU A 155 -6.80 6.26 -7.60
N VAL A 156 -7.12 6.89 -8.73
CA VAL A 156 -7.14 6.23 -10.04
C VAL A 156 -5.78 6.42 -10.69
N VAL A 157 -4.99 5.34 -10.79
CA VAL A 157 -3.60 5.35 -11.28
C VAL A 157 -3.54 5.74 -12.76
N SER A 158 -4.51 5.25 -13.54
CA SER A 158 -4.62 5.49 -14.99
C SER A 158 -5.06 6.91 -15.38
N ASN A 159 -5.55 7.72 -14.44
CA ASN A 159 -6.00 9.07 -14.75
C ASN A 159 -4.78 9.95 -15.11
N PRO A 160 -4.80 10.71 -16.23
CA PRO A 160 -3.76 11.66 -16.57
C PRO A 160 -3.45 12.65 -15.44
N ASN A 161 -4.48 13.16 -14.76
CA ASN A 161 -4.41 14.05 -13.61
C ASN A 161 -4.99 13.39 -12.34
N PRO A 162 -4.23 12.48 -11.70
CA PRO A 162 -4.73 11.66 -10.60
C PRO A 162 -4.91 12.53 -9.34
N LYS A 163 -6.06 12.39 -8.67
CA LYS A 163 -6.38 13.12 -7.44
C LYS A 163 -6.85 12.15 -6.36
N TRP A 164 -6.40 12.37 -5.13
CA TRP A 164 -6.88 11.61 -3.98
C TRP A 164 -8.29 12.05 -3.62
N MET A 165 -9.22 11.09 -3.67
CA MET A 165 -10.50 11.24 -2.99
C MET A 165 -10.38 10.68 -1.58
N ARG A 166 -10.97 11.37 -0.60
CA ARG A 166 -10.89 10.96 0.80
C ARG A 166 -12.24 10.57 1.35
N GLU A 167 -12.24 9.51 2.14
CA GLU A 167 -13.39 8.99 2.86
C GLU A 167 -12.98 8.61 4.28
N ASN A 168 -13.95 8.56 5.20
CA ASN A 168 -13.69 8.15 6.58
C ASN A 168 -14.16 6.71 6.80
N MET A 169 -13.27 5.91 7.36
CA MET A 169 -13.61 4.60 7.91
C MET A 169 -14.59 4.74 9.09
N PRO A 170 -15.48 3.76 9.31
CA PRO A 170 -16.20 3.59 10.57
C PRO A 170 -15.34 3.77 11.82
N SER A 171 -14.21 3.08 11.88
CA SER A 171 -13.29 3.03 13.02
C SER A 171 -11.85 3.32 12.59
N ARG A 172 -11.10 3.96 13.47
CA ARG A 172 -9.66 4.28 13.33
C ARG A 172 -8.86 2.99 13.55
N ARG A 173 -7.90 2.69 12.67
CA ARG A 173 -7.08 1.47 12.82
C ARG A 173 -5.71 1.57 12.16
N VAL A 174 -4.77 0.83 12.72
CA VAL A 174 -3.43 0.50 12.19
C VAL A 174 -3.32 -1.02 12.15
N MET A 175 -2.42 -1.57 11.33
CA MET A 175 -2.21 -3.03 11.18
C MET A 175 -3.50 -3.79 10.85
N GLY A 176 -4.42 -3.15 10.13
CA GLY A 176 -5.59 -3.86 9.62
C GLY A 176 -5.24 -4.63 8.35
N ASP A 177 -6.14 -5.53 7.96
CA ASP A 177 -6.13 -6.18 6.66
C ASP A 177 -7.31 -5.69 5.81
N MET A 178 -7.09 -5.54 4.51
CA MET A 178 -8.15 -5.23 3.56
C MET A 178 -8.43 -6.45 2.68
N LEU A 179 -9.67 -6.90 2.70
CA LEU A 179 -10.13 -8.01 1.89
C LEU A 179 -11.19 -7.52 0.90
N HIS A 180 -11.13 -8.03 -0.32
CA HIS A 180 -12.21 -7.86 -1.28
C HIS A 180 -13.34 -8.81 -0.90
N ALA A 181 -14.46 -8.26 -0.44
CA ALA A 181 -15.67 -9.04 -0.27
C ALA A 181 -16.39 -9.15 -1.62
N ALA A 182 -16.84 -10.36 -1.95
CA ALA A 182 -17.70 -10.62 -3.10
C ALA A 182 -19.13 -10.11 -2.83
N VAL A 183 -19.27 -8.79 -2.76
CA VAL A 183 -20.57 -8.10 -2.86
C VAL A 183 -20.81 -7.73 -4.33
N PRO A 184 -22.07 -7.58 -4.77
CA PRO A 184 -22.39 -7.02 -6.08
C PRO A 184 -21.55 -5.75 -6.28
N ASN A 185 -20.79 -5.69 -7.38
CA ASN A 185 -19.86 -4.60 -7.75
C ASN A 185 -18.46 -4.57 -7.11
N TYR A 186 -18.03 -5.60 -6.35
CA TYR A 186 -16.67 -5.74 -5.81
C TYR A 186 -16.18 -4.52 -5.00
N HIS A 187 -17.04 -4.02 -4.12
CA HIS A 187 -16.67 -2.91 -3.25
C HIS A 187 -15.78 -3.41 -2.09
N PRO A 188 -14.75 -2.64 -1.70
CA PRO A 188 -14.03 -2.93 -0.46
C PRO A 188 -14.99 -2.75 0.72
N VAL A 189 -14.97 -3.72 1.63
CA VAL A 189 -15.81 -3.75 2.82
C VAL A 189 -14.92 -3.58 4.04
N LEU A 190 -15.31 -2.66 4.91
CA LEU A 190 -14.63 -2.48 6.19
C LEU A 190 -15.37 -3.23 7.28
N PHE A 191 -14.63 -4.10 7.98
CA PHE A 191 -15.09 -4.82 9.16
C PHE A 191 -14.87 -3.98 10.42
N SER A 192 -15.86 -3.90 11.32
CA SER A 192 -15.76 -3.20 12.60
C SER A 192 -15.97 -4.23 13.72
N PRO A 193 -14.89 -4.72 14.36
CA PRO A 193 -14.97 -5.81 15.34
C PRO A 193 -15.76 -5.42 16.60
N ASP A 194 -15.89 -4.13 16.88
CA ASP A 194 -16.60 -3.52 18.00
C ASP A 194 -18.13 -3.47 17.82
N LYS A 195 -18.64 -3.83 16.63
CA LYS A 195 -20.06 -3.77 16.30
C LYS A 195 -20.62 -5.15 15.94
N THR A 196 -21.91 -5.34 16.20
CA THR A 196 -22.67 -6.55 15.85
C THR A 196 -23.75 -6.26 14.81
N GLY A 197 -24.15 -7.28 14.04
CA GLY A 197 -25.24 -7.16 13.06
C GLY A 197 -24.87 -6.32 11.82
N LYS A 198 -25.84 -5.57 11.28
CA LYS A 198 -25.69 -4.84 9.99
C LYS A 198 -24.59 -3.77 10.02
N ASP A 199 -24.24 -3.22 11.18
CA ASP A 199 -23.20 -2.19 11.33
C ASP A 199 -21.78 -2.75 11.43
N GLN A 200 -21.64 -4.08 11.54
CA GLN A 200 -20.36 -4.77 11.61
C GLN A 200 -19.58 -4.66 10.30
N PHE A 201 -20.28 -4.63 9.17
CA PHE A 201 -19.69 -4.50 7.84
C PHE A 201 -20.21 -3.23 7.16
N ARG A 202 -19.29 -2.35 6.76
CA ARG A 202 -19.63 -1.18 5.95
C ARG A 202 -18.95 -1.25 4.61
N VAL A 203 -19.75 -1.27 3.56
CA VAL A 203 -19.28 -1.15 2.19
C VAL A 203 -18.81 0.29 1.94
N LEU A 204 -17.62 0.46 1.36
CA LEU A 204 -17.17 1.78 0.87
C LEU A 204 -17.86 2.05 -0.47
N THR A 205 -19.04 2.66 -0.41
CA THR A 205 -20.00 2.81 -1.54
C THR A 205 -19.89 4.12 -2.30
N ARG A 206 -19.02 5.06 -1.93
CA ARG A 206 -18.86 6.29 -2.72
C ARG A 206 -18.03 5.99 -3.97
N VAL A 207 -18.74 5.44 -4.96
CA VAL A 207 -18.36 5.44 -6.36
C VAL A 207 -18.29 6.91 -6.79
N CYS A 208 -17.24 7.32 -7.50
CA CYS A 208 -17.29 8.57 -8.25
C CYS A 208 -18.54 8.53 -9.14
N SER A 209 -19.48 9.44 -8.92
CA SER A 209 -20.14 10.03 -10.08
C SER A 209 -19.03 10.75 -10.84
N VAL A 210 -18.74 10.30 -12.05
CA VAL A 210 -18.02 11.10 -13.05
C VAL A 210 -18.89 12.30 -13.40
#